data_AF-A0AA39P9N0-F1
#
_entry.id   AF-A0AA39P9N0-F1
#
_cell.length_a   1.000
_cell.length_b   1.000
_cell.length_c   1.000
_cell.angle_alpha   90.00
_cell.angle_beta   90.00
_cell.angle_gamma   90.00
#
_symmetry.space_group_name_H-M   'P 1'
#
loop_
_entity.id
_entity.type
_entity.pdbx_description
1 polymer ?
#
loop_
_entity_poly.entity_id
_entity_poly.type
_entity_poly.pdbx_seq_one_letter_code
_entity_poly.pdbx_strand_id
1 'polypeptide(L)'
;MAYIPTKKTDFDTRLAPLLPDYSHAPPDARIIKLLQTNTPPTPMERNSFEATLSETPGRIAELDSLILSTTSLLRYLTNDRNQALENQANATKILSPSRRLPTEMLTDIFIRCSSLQDGSESPLDPGEFPWTLSHVCRKWREVAVATPELWSSIRLDFLDDRFLNGSRIREAAFMLGVILDRARPHYLDVRIDYDDGISTHPACAVLLPSVRCWKSLHITGESVDLGFLSPCRGFF
;
A
#
# COMPACT_ATOMS: atom_id res chain seq x y z
N MET A 1 -22.02 -25.63 -32.23
CA MET A 1 -21.56 -26.25 -30.96
C MET A 1 -22.58 -27.29 -30.55
N ALA A 2 -22.16 -28.54 -30.31
CA ALA A 2 -23.06 -29.57 -29.80
C ALA A 2 -23.46 -29.21 -28.36
N TYR A 3 -24.75 -29.26 -28.05
CA TYR A 3 -25.24 -29.09 -26.68
C TYR A 3 -24.77 -30.27 -25.83
N ILE A 4 -24.09 -29.97 -24.73
CA ILE A 4 -23.65 -30.97 -23.75
C ILE A 4 -24.62 -30.85 -22.58
N PRO A 5 -25.43 -31.88 -22.28
CA PRO A 5 -26.28 -31.88 -21.10
C PRO A 5 -25.39 -31.85 -19.85
N THR A 6 -25.54 -30.81 -19.04
CA THR A 6 -24.93 -30.75 -17.71
C THR A 6 -25.66 -31.74 -16.80
N LYS A 7 -24.93 -32.69 -16.23
CA LYS A 7 -25.50 -33.66 -15.28
C LYS A 7 -25.48 -33.08 -13.88
N LYS A 8 -26.45 -33.43 -13.03
CA LYS A 8 -26.45 -33.05 -11.61
C LYS A 8 -25.17 -33.47 -10.89
N THR A 9 -24.53 -34.55 -11.34
CA THR A 9 -23.25 -35.06 -10.83
C THR A 9 -22.07 -34.15 -11.12
N ASP A 10 -22.21 -33.20 -12.04
CA ASP A 10 -21.15 -32.27 -12.41
C ASP A 10 -21.04 -31.10 -11.42
N PHE A 11 -21.99 -30.98 -10.49
CA PHE A 11 -22.06 -29.93 -9.48
C PHE A 11 -21.66 -30.44 -8.09
N ASP A 12 -21.21 -29.53 -7.22
CA ASP A 12 -20.96 -29.84 -5.81
C ASP A 12 -22.19 -30.50 -5.18
N THR A 13 -21.97 -31.55 -4.40
CA THR A 13 -23.02 -32.33 -3.72
C THR A 13 -24.01 -31.48 -2.91
N ARG A 14 -23.59 -30.31 -2.42
CA ARG A 14 -24.45 -29.37 -1.69
C ARG A 14 -25.38 -28.56 -2.59
N LEU A 15 -25.02 -28.40 -3.86
CA LEU A 15 -25.76 -27.61 -4.86
C LEU A 15 -26.54 -28.48 -5.85
N ALA A 16 -26.11 -29.71 -6.07
CA ALA A 16 -26.80 -30.66 -6.95
C ALA A 16 -28.31 -30.85 -6.64
N PRO A 17 -28.78 -30.83 -5.38
CA PRO A 17 -30.21 -30.92 -5.05
C PRO A 17 -31.05 -29.72 -5.51
N LEU A 18 -30.42 -28.57 -5.78
CA LEU A 18 -31.11 -27.35 -6.22
C LEU A 18 -31.45 -27.37 -7.72
N LEU A 19 -30.86 -28.30 -8.48
CA LEU A 19 -31.06 -28.36 -9.93
C LEU A 19 -32.39 -29.04 -10.26
N PRO A 20 -33.16 -28.55 -11.25
CA PRO A 20 -34.35 -29.24 -11.73
C PRO A 20 -34.00 -30.60 -12.33
N ASP A 21 -34.96 -31.53 -12.33
CA ASP A 21 -34.81 -32.86 -12.94
C ASP A 21 -34.93 -32.87 -14.48
N TYR A 22 -35.32 -31.74 -15.07
CA TYR A 22 -35.48 -31.57 -16.51
C TYR A 22 -34.30 -30.82 -17.14
N SER A 23 -34.02 -31.12 -18.41
CA SER A 23 -32.97 -30.48 -19.21
C SER A 23 -33.55 -29.91 -20.50
N HIS A 24 -33.17 -28.68 -20.87
CA HIS A 24 -33.59 -28.09 -22.14
C HIS A 24 -32.68 -28.54 -23.28
N ALA A 25 -33.04 -29.66 -23.91
CA ALA A 25 -32.38 -30.10 -25.13
C ALA A 25 -32.55 -29.05 -26.25
N PRO A 26 -31.60 -28.95 -27.21
CA PRO A 26 -31.76 -28.11 -28.37
C PRO A 26 -33.00 -28.50 -29.19
N PRO A 27 -33.55 -27.57 -29.99
CA PRO A 27 -34.61 -27.90 -30.93
C PRO A 27 -34.18 -29.07 -31.81
N ASP A 28 -35.05 -30.08 -31.94
CA ASP A 28 -34.76 -31.22 -32.81
C ASP A 28 -34.77 -30.80 -34.30
N ALA A 29 -34.26 -31.68 -35.17
CA ALA A 29 -34.17 -31.41 -36.60
C ALA A 29 -35.54 -31.16 -37.26
N ARG A 30 -36.62 -31.70 -36.69
CA ARG A 30 -37.98 -31.55 -37.22
C ARG A 30 -38.53 -30.16 -36.92
N ILE A 31 -38.33 -29.66 -35.70
CA ILE A 31 -38.66 -28.28 -35.28
C ILE A 31 -37.87 -27.29 -36.12
N ILE A 32 -36.55 -27.50 -36.30
CA ILE A 32 -35.71 -26.64 -37.14
C ILE A 32 -36.26 -26.54 -38.57
N LYS A 33 -36.66 -27.67 -39.18
CA LYS A 33 -37.26 -27.70 -40.52
C LYS A 33 -38.60 -26.97 -40.59
N LEU A 34 -39.45 -27.10 -39.57
CA LEU A 34 -40.72 -26.36 -39.47
C LEU A 34 -40.50 -24.86 -39.33
N LEU A 35 -39.43 -24.42 -38.66
CA LEU A 35 -39.10 -23.00 -38.56
C LEU A 35 -38.56 -22.41 -39.88
N GLN A 36 -37.98 -23.25 -40.73
CA GLN A 36 -37.44 -22.85 -42.03
C GLN A 36 -38.46 -22.86 -43.16
N THR A 37 -39.67 -23.41 -42.94
CA THR A 37 -40.68 -23.60 -43.98
C THR A 37 -42.07 -23.27 -43.46
N ASN A 38 -42.98 -22.76 -44.31
CA ASN A 38 -44.37 -22.53 -43.89
C ASN A 38 -45.23 -23.82 -43.86
N THR A 39 -44.62 -25.00 -43.72
CA THR A 39 -45.36 -26.25 -43.66
C THR A 39 -46.09 -26.36 -42.31
N PRO A 40 -47.40 -26.68 -42.27
CA PRO A 40 -48.11 -26.80 -41.02
C PRO A 40 -47.61 -28.01 -40.21
N PRO A 41 -47.63 -27.94 -38.86
CA PRO A 41 -47.33 -29.08 -38.02
C PRO A 41 -48.42 -30.14 -38.14
N THR A 42 -48.05 -31.40 -37.96
CA THR A 42 -49.00 -32.51 -37.81
C THR A 42 -49.83 -32.34 -36.53
N PRO A 43 -50.99 -33.01 -36.40
CA PRO A 43 -51.79 -32.93 -35.18
C PRO A 43 -51.03 -33.36 -33.90
N MET A 44 -50.16 -34.35 -34.01
CA MET A 44 -49.31 -34.78 -32.88
C MET A 44 -48.26 -33.73 -32.52
N GLU A 45 -47.60 -33.13 -33.52
CA GLU A 45 -46.64 -32.04 -33.31
C GLU A 45 -47.33 -30.84 -32.66
N ARG A 46 -48.53 -30.47 -33.13
CA ARG A 46 -49.34 -29.41 -32.53
C ARG A 46 -49.64 -29.67 -31.05
N ASN A 47 -50.14 -30.86 -30.71
CA ASN A 47 -50.43 -31.22 -29.32
C ASN A 47 -49.17 -31.15 -28.45
N SER A 48 -48.00 -31.57 -28.97
CA SER A 48 -46.73 -31.48 -28.24
C SER A 48 -46.28 -30.03 -28.01
N PHE A 49 -46.49 -29.15 -28.98
CA PHE A 49 -46.21 -27.72 -28.84
C PHE A 49 -47.15 -27.05 -27.85
N GLU A 50 -48.44 -27.36 -27.90
CA GLU A 50 -49.43 -26.83 -26.96
C GLU A 50 -49.15 -27.27 -25.51
N ALA A 51 -48.78 -28.54 -25.29
CA ALA A 51 -48.35 -29.03 -23.99
C ALA A 51 -47.08 -28.30 -23.49
N THR A 52 -46.10 -28.11 -24.38
CA THR A 52 -44.87 -27.36 -24.06
C THR A 52 -45.18 -25.91 -23.70
N LEU A 53 -46.06 -25.24 -24.45
CA LEU A 53 -46.48 -23.86 -24.18
C LEU A 53 -47.20 -23.74 -22.83
N SER A 54 -47.95 -24.77 -22.43
CA SER A 54 -48.63 -24.78 -21.13
C SER A 54 -47.67 -25.01 -19.95
N GLU A 55 -46.62 -25.84 -20.10
CA GLU A 55 -45.68 -26.17 -19.01
C GLU A 55 -44.51 -25.18 -18.87
N THR A 56 -44.10 -24.54 -19.97
CA THR A 56 -42.90 -23.69 -20.02
C THR A 56 -42.91 -22.52 -19.02
N PRO A 57 -44.02 -21.79 -18.80
CA PRO A 57 -44.04 -20.68 -17.84
C PRO A 57 -43.67 -21.11 -16.42
N GLY A 58 -44.15 -22.27 -15.97
CA GLY A 58 -43.82 -22.79 -14.63
C GLY A 58 -42.34 -23.15 -14.51
N ARG A 59 -41.77 -23.79 -15.55
CA ARG A 59 -40.35 -24.14 -15.60
C ARG A 59 -39.44 -22.91 -15.62
N ILE A 60 -39.82 -21.86 -16.34
CA ILE A 60 -39.10 -20.57 -16.35
C ILE A 60 -39.14 -19.93 -14.97
N ALA A 61 -40.32 -19.87 -14.34
CA ALA A 61 -40.47 -19.28 -13.00
C ALA A 61 -39.64 -20.03 -11.93
N GLU A 62 -39.56 -21.36 -12.02
CA GLU A 62 -38.70 -22.18 -11.15
C GLU A 62 -37.22 -21.84 -11.34
N LEU A 63 -36.75 -21.78 -12.60
CA LEU A 63 -35.36 -21.41 -12.92
C LEU A 63 -35.03 -19.99 -12.46
N ASP A 64 -35.92 -19.02 -12.68
CA ASP A 64 -35.73 -17.65 -12.23
C ASP A 64 -35.62 -17.57 -10.69
N SER A 65 -36.46 -18.32 -9.97
CA SER A 65 -36.40 -18.41 -8.51
C SER A 65 -35.06 -19.00 -8.02
N LEU A 66 -34.57 -20.04 -8.70
CA LEU A 66 -33.27 -20.66 -8.41
C LEU A 66 -32.10 -19.72 -8.72
N ILE A 67 -32.17 -18.98 -9.83
CA ILE A 67 -31.17 -17.96 -10.19
C ILE A 67 -31.13 -16.87 -9.11
N LEU A 68 -32.29 -16.35 -8.69
CA LEU A 68 -32.38 -15.33 -7.65
C LEU A 68 -31.80 -15.83 -6.30
N SER A 69 -32.16 -17.05 -5.91
CA SER A 69 -31.70 -17.67 -4.67
C SER A 69 -30.19 -17.93 -4.69
N THR A 70 -29.67 -18.50 -5.78
CA THR A 70 -28.24 -18.80 -5.95
C THR A 70 -27.41 -17.54 -6.02
N THR A 71 -27.88 -16.50 -6.71
CA THR A 71 -27.20 -15.19 -6.77
C THR A 71 -27.14 -14.54 -5.39
N SER A 72 -28.21 -14.67 -4.60
CA SER A 72 -28.23 -14.17 -3.21
C SER A 72 -27.27 -14.96 -2.31
N LEU A 73 -27.20 -16.28 -2.45
CA LEU A 73 -26.25 -17.12 -1.75
C LEU A 73 -24.80 -16.78 -2.13
N LEU A 74 -24.52 -16.62 -3.42
CA LEU A 74 -23.19 -16.22 -3.91
C LEU A 74 -22.75 -14.88 -3.32
N ARG A 75 -23.67 -13.91 -3.29
CA ARG A 75 -23.42 -12.59 -2.68
C ARG A 75 -23.11 -12.70 -1.20
N TYR A 76 -23.88 -13.51 -0.46
CA TYR A 76 -23.62 -13.77 0.97
C TYR A 76 -22.23 -14.40 1.17
N LEU A 77 -21.91 -15.49 0.47
CA LEU A 77 -20.62 -16.18 0.60
C LEU A 77 -19.43 -15.29 0.22
N THR A 78 -19.61 -14.45 -0.81
CA THR A 78 -18.58 -13.48 -1.22
C THR A 78 -18.35 -12.44 -0.14
N ASN A 79 -19.42 -11.93 0.47
CA ASN A 79 -19.32 -10.98 1.57
C ASN A 79 -18.65 -11.60 2.79
N ASP A 80 -19.05 -12.80 3.18
CA ASP A 80 -18.48 -13.53 4.32
C ASP A 80 -17.00 -13.85 4.11
N ARG A 81 -16.63 -14.30 2.90
CA ARG A 81 -15.22 -14.48 2.51
C ARG A 81 -14.42 -13.19 2.65
N ASN A 82 -14.95 -12.08 2.16
CA ASN A 82 -14.26 -10.78 2.24
C ASN A 82 -14.10 -10.33 3.70
N GLN A 83 -15.13 -10.52 4.53
CA GLN A 83 -15.04 -10.22 5.96
C GLN A 83 -14.00 -11.10 6.67
N ALA A 84 -13.92 -12.39 6.32
CA ALA A 84 -12.91 -13.30 6.87
C ALA A 84 -11.48 -12.87 6.50
N LEU A 85 -11.26 -12.42 5.26
CA LEU A 85 -9.97 -11.88 4.83
C LEU A 85 -9.60 -10.59 5.59
N GLU A 86 -10.57 -9.70 5.80
CA GLU A 86 -10.36 -8.49 6.59
C GLU A 86 -10.02 -8.82 8.05
N ASN A 87 -10.75 -9.76 8.65
CA ASN A 87 -10.50 -10.23 10.01
C ASN A 87 -9.10 -10.85 10.15
N GLN A 88 -8.68 -11.66 9.18
CA GLN A 88 -7.34 -12.23 9.13
C GLN A 88 -6.27 -11.12 9.04
N ALA A 89 -6.43 -10.16 8.14
CA ALA A 89 -5.50 -9.04 8.00
C ALA A 89 -5.40 -8.21 9.29
N ASN A 90 -6.54 -7.95 9.95
CA ASN A 90 -6.59 -7.26 11.23
C ASN A 90 -5.90 -8.04 12.34
N ALA A 91 -6.13 -9.34 12.45
CA ALA A 91 -5.45 -10.21 13.40
C ALA A 91 -3.93 -10.19 13.21
N THR A 92 -3.44 -10.33 11.97
CA THR A 92 -2.00 -10.25 11.64
C THR A 92 -1.41 -8.90 12.05
N LYS A 93 -2.12 -7.79 11.78
CA LYS A 93 -1.69 -6.46 12.21
C LYS A 93 -1.65 -6.34 13.73
N ILE A 94 -2.62 -6.91 14.46
CA ILE A 94 -2.70 -6.85 15.93
C ILE A 94 -1.58 -7.68 16.57
N LEU A 95 -1.30 -8.83 16.01
CA LEU A 95 -0.28 -9.75 16.50
C LEU A 95 1.14 -9.41 16.00
N SER A 96 1.32 -8.28 15.32
CA SER A 96 2.63 -7.90 14.81
C SER A 96 3.65 -7.72 15.96
N PRO A 97 4.89 -8.21 15.82
CA PRO A 97 5.93 -8.08 16.85
C PRO A 97 6.16 -6.63 17.28
N SER A 98 6.01 -5.68 16.36
CA SER A 98 6.14 -4.24 16.60
C SER A 98 5.20 -3.70 17.69
N ARG A 99 4.06 -4.34 17.97
CA ARG A 99 3.18 -3.94 19.08
C ARG A 99 3.66 -4.45 20.43
N ARG A 100 4.37 -5.58 20.47
CA ARG A 100 4.85 -6.24 21.70
C ARG A 100 6.20 -5.72 22.18
N LEU A 101 7.03 -5.21 21.27
CA LEU A 101 8.35 -4.69 21.63
C LEU A 101 8.21 -3.49 22.58
N PRO A 102 8.85 -3.50 23.75
CA PRO A 102 8.98 -2.33 24.60
C PRO A 102 9.62 -1.14 23.87
N THR A 103 9.39 0.07 24.37
CA THR A 103 9.94 1.30 23.77
C THR A 103 11.47 1.26 23.75
N GLU A 104 12.07 0.76 24.82
CA GLU A 104 13.52 0.65 25.00
C GLU A 104 14.14 -0.24 23.92
N MET A 105 13.50 -1.37 23.62
CA MET A 105 13.97 -2.29 22.58
C MET A 105 13.84 -1.66 21.18
N LEU A 106 12.80 -0.85 20.94
CA LEU A 106 12.67 -0.13 19.67
C LEU A 106 13.75 0.94 19.54
N THR A 107 14.03 1.70 20.60
CA THR A 107 15.12 2.68 20.64
C THR A 107 16.47 2.02 20.34
N ASP A 108 16.80 0.92 21.01
CA ASP A 108 18.04 0.18 20.78
C ASP A 108 18.17 -0.33 19.33
N ILE A 109 17.08 -0.85 18.76
CA ILE A 109 17.04 -1.28 17.36
C ILE A 109 17.30 -0.09 16.43
N PHE A 110 16.62 1.05 16.65
CA PHE A 110 16.75 2.23 15.80
C PHE A 110 18.17 2.78 15.82
N ILE A 111 18.81 2.88 16.99
CA ILE A 111 20.20 3.34 17.13
C ILE A 111 21.15 2.40 16.39
N ARG A 112 20.95 1.08 16.50
CA ARG A 112 21.75 0.10 15.72
C ARG A 112 21.53 0.25 14.22
N CYS A 113 20.31 0.48 13.76
CA CYS A 113 20.04 0.78 12.36
C CYS A 113 20.79 2.04 11.90
N SER A 114 20.89 3.08 12.74
CA SER A 114 21.68 4.28 12.45
C SER A 114 23.15 3.95 12.21
N SER A 115 23.73 3.05 13.01
CA SER A 115 25.14 2.67 12.90
C SER A 115 25.47 1.83 11.66
N LEU A 116 24.45 1.26 11.01
CA LEU A 116 24.60 0.47 9.78
C LEU A 116 24.50 1.32 8.51
N GLN A 117 24.08 2.58 8.63
CA GLN A 117 24.01 3.48 7.49
C GLN A 117 25.43 3.83 7.01
N ASP A 118 25.67 3.70 5.71
CA ASP A 118 26.94 4.06 5.07
C ASP A 118 27.07 5.58 4.83
N GLY A 119 26.02 6.33 5.18
CA GLY A 119 25.94 7.78 5.03
C GLY A 119 25.48 8.24 3.65
N SER A 120 25.15 7.35 2.72
CA SER A 120 24.64 7.70 1.39
C SER A 120 23.24 8.34 1.40
N GLU A 121 22.46 8.06 2.45
CA GLU A 121 21.13 8.63 2.65
C GLU A 121 21.20 10.09 3.11
N SER A 122 20.42 10.95 2.46
CA SER A 122 20.18 12.34 2.86
C SER A 122 19.24 12.38 4.06
N PRO A 123 19.68 12.93 5.21
CA PRO A 123 18.81 13.10 6.36
C PRO A 123 17.68 14.12 6.11
N LEU A 124 17.72 14.85 4.99
CA LEU A 124 16.73 15.86 4.62
C LEU A 124 15.58 15.29 3.79
N ASP A 125 15.75 14.09 3.20
CA ASP A 125 14.67 13.40 2.48
C ASP A 125 13.74 12.68 3.47
N PRO A 126 12.43 13.03 3.52
CA PRO A 126 11.47 12.27 4.32
C PRO A 126 11.35 10.79 3.93
N GLY A 127 11.80 10.42 2.72
CA GLY A 127 11.83 9.05 2.21
C GLY A 127 12.98 8.19 2.74
N GLU A 128 13.96 8.78 3.42
CA GLU A 128 15.19 8.12 3.85
C GLU A 128 15.33 8.07 5.39
N PHE A 129 16.36 7.40 5.91
CA PHE A 129 16.63 7.33 7.34
C PHE A 129 16.99 8.73 7.90
N PRO A 130 16.54 9.08 9.13
CA PRO A 130 15.75 8.28 10.08
C PRO A 130 14.22 8.40 9.90
N TRP A 131 13.74 9.15 8.91
CA TRP A 131 12.31 9.45 8.73
C TRP A 131 11.46 8.21 8.46
N THR A 132 11.99 7.25 7.72
CA THR A 132 11.33 5.97 7.41
C THR A 132 10.87 5.21 8.66
N LEU A 133 11.61 5.31 9.78
CA LEU A 133 11.21 4.72 11.06
C LEU A 133 9.87 5.30 11.56
N SER A 134 9.63 6.59 11.32
CA SER A 134 8.42 7.30 11.73
C SER A 134 7.19 7.01 10.84
N HIS A 135 7.40 6.32 9.72
CA HIS A 135 6.35 5.99 8.74
C HIS A 135 5.72 4.61 8.97
N VAL A 136 6.32 3.77 9.84
CA VAL A 136 5.85 2.39 10.06
C VAL A 136 4.53 2.34 10.83
N CYS A 137 4.48 2.94 12.02
CA CYS A 137 3.27 3.02 12.83
C CYS A 137 3.35 4.16 13.84
N ARG A 138 2.22 4.47 14.49
CA ARG A 138 2.15 5.54 15.52
C ARG A 138 3.18 5.34 16.64
N LYS A 139 3.33 4.12 17.16
CA LYS A 139 4.29 3.80 18.22
C LYS A 139 5.73 4.08 17.77
N TRP A 140 6.10 3.62 16.57
CA TRP A 140 7.46 3.83 16.04
C TRP A 140 7.75 5.32 15.82
N ARG A 141 6.76 6.09 15.36
CA ARG A 141 6.87 7.55 15.27
C ARG A 141 7.13 8.20 16.62
N GLU A 142 6.36 7.83 17.64
CA GLU A 142 6.54 8.35 19.00
C GLU A 142 7.94 8.01 19.52
N VAL A 143 8.41 6.77 19.35
CA VAL A 143 9.77 6.36 19.75
C VAL A 143 10.86 7.09 18.96
N ALA A 144 10.75 7.17 17.64
CA ALA A 144 11.75 7.80 16.78
C ALA A 144 11.89 9.30 17.10
N VAL A 145 10.76 10.01 17.28
CA VAL A 145 10.77 11.43 17.67
C VAL A 145 11.33 11.61 19.09
N ALA A 146 11.04 10.69 20.01
CA ALA A 146 11.52 10.74 21.38
C ALA A 146 12.96 10.22 21.58
N THR A 147 13.68 9.87 20.49
CA THR A 147 15.07 9.40 20.55
C THR A 147 15.98 10.42 19.86
N PRO A 148 16.51 11.43 20.58
CA PRO A 148 17.26 12.53 19.96
C PRO A 148 18.56 12.10 19.27
N GLU A 149 19.15 10.98 19.70
CA GLU A 149 20.38 10.41 19.13
C GLU A 149 20.21 10.01 17.65
N LEU A 150 18.99 9.67 17.22
CA LEU A 150 18.71 9.38 15.81
C LEU A 150 18.84 10.60 14.90
N TRP A 151 18.71 11.79 15.48
CA TRP A 151 18.68 13.07 14.77
C TRP A 151 19.98 13.87 14.94
N SER A 152 20.95 13.36 15.71
CA SER A 152 22.15 14.11 16.06
C SER A 152 23.24 14.09 14.99
N SER A 153 23.20 13.16 14.04
CA SER A 153 24.13 13.13 12.90
C SER A 153 23.53 13.89 11.72
N ILE A 154 24.09 15.06 11.41
CA ILE A 154 23.63 15.92 10.31
C ILE A 154 24.68 15.88 9.20
N ARG A 155 24.28 15.39 8.03
CA ARG A 155 25.09 15.48 6.80
C ARG A 155 24.40 16.43 5.83
N LEU A 156 25.11 17.46 5.40
CA LEU A 156 24.69 18.36 4.33
C LEU A 156 25.65 18.17 3.16
N ASP A 157 25.17 17.53 2.09
CA ASP A 157 25.96 17.27 0.89
C ASP A 157 25.50 18.21 -0.23
N PHE A 158 26.19 19.34 -0.36
CA PHE A 158 25.91 20.33 -1.41
C PHE A 158 26.53 19.94 -2.76
N LEU A 159 27.16 18.77 -2.89
CA LEU A 159 27.69 18.28 -4.16
C LEU A 159 26.63 17.44 -4.88
N ASP A 160 26.07 16.44 -4.20
CA ASP A 160 25.24 15.41 -4.81
C ASP A 160 23.78 15.36 -4.31
N ASP A 161 23.44 16.06 -3.21
CA ASP A 161 22.08 16.00 -2.65
C ASP A 161 21.08 16.86 -3.44
N ARG A 162 20.14 16.19 -4.11
CA ARG A 162 19.05 16.82 -4.87
C ARG A 162 18.11 17.67 -4.02
N PHE A 163 17.98 17.40 -2.71
CA PHE A 163 17.17 18.24 -1.81
C PHE A 163 17.84 19.59 -1.53
N LEU A 164 19.17 19.62 -1.45
CA LEU A 164 19.96 20.84 -1.22
C LEU A 164 20.25 21.61 -2.52
N ASN A 165 20.43 20.93 -3.66
CA ASN A 165 20.84 21.57 -4.90
C ASN A 165 19.68 21.85 -5.88
N GLY A 166 18.48 21.37 -5.57
CA GLY A 166 17.32 21.42 -6.46
C GLY A 166 16.35 22.57 -6.18
N SER A 167 15.11 22.42 -6.67
CA SER A 167 14.01 23.37 -6.39
C SER A 167 13.46 23.28 -4.96
N ARG A 168 13.96 22.35 -4.15
CA ARG A 168 13.45 22.00 -2.81
C ARG A 168 14.23 22.63 -1.65
N ILE A 169 15.12 23.59 -1.90
CA ILE A 169 15.98 24.21 -0.87
C ILE A 169 15.23 24.73 0.37
N ARG A 170 13.98 25.20 0.21
CA ARG A 170 13.14 25.66 1.33
C ARG A 170 12.61 24.49 2.16
N GLU A 171 12.23 23.40 1.50
CA GLU A 171 11.82 22.16 2.16
C GLU A 171 13.01 21.56 2.91
N ALA A 172 14.19 21.53 2.30
CA ALA A 172 15.42 21.09 2.94
C ALA A 172 15.74 21.89 4.21
N ALA A 173 15.62 23.23 4.16
CA ALA A 173 15.81 24.08 5.33
C ALA A 173 14.75 23.84 6.43
N PHE A 174 13.49 23.62 6.04
CA PHE A 174 12.43 23.24 6.99
C PHE A 174 12.72 21.90 7.66
N MET A 175 13.08 20.89 6.87
CA MET A 175 13.42 19.55 7.34
C MET A 175 14.61 19.59 8.30
N LEU A 176 15.66 20.33 7.96
CA LEU A 176 16.79 20.58 8.84
C LEU A 176 16.35 21.21 10.17
N GLY A 177 15.44 22.19 10.13
CA GLY A 177 14.87 22.78 11.34
C GLY A 177 14.18 21.75 12.23
N VAL A 178 13.45 20.80 11.65
CA VAL A 178 12.80 19.71 12.40
C VAL A 178 13.84 18.73 12.97
N ILE A 179 14.89 18.40 12.23
CA ILE A 179 15.99 17.55 12.73
C ILE A 179 16.65 18.21 13.93
N LEU A 180 16.98 19.50 13.83
CA LEU A 180 17.60 20.27 14.91
C LEU A 180 16.71 20.35 16.15
N ASP A 181 15.39 20.43 15.99
CA ASP A 181 14.45 20.41 17.11
C ASP A 181 14.43 19.05 17.81
N ARG A 182 14.32 17.96 17.03
CA ARG A 182 14.26 16.59 17.54
C ARG A 182 15.57 16.10 18.14
N ALA A 183 16.70 16.61 17.65
CA ALA A 183 18.02 16.27 18.17
C ALA A 183 18.25 16.83 19.58
N ARG A 184 17.44 17.77 20.08
CA ARG A 184 17.62 18.30 21.45
C ARG A 184 17.24 17.26 22.51
N PRO A 185 18.01 17.16 23.62
CA PRO A 185 19.16 17.99 24.00
C PRO A 185 20.52 17.41 23.57
N HIS A 186 20.58 16.44 22.64
CA HIS A 186 21.84 15.84 22.20
C HIS A 186 22.74 16.82 21.43
N TYR A 187 24.04 16.62 21.58
CA TYR A 187 25.01 17.32 20.76
C TYR A 187 25.03 16.75 19.34
N LEU A 188 25.33 17.62 18.38
CA LEU A 188 25.28 17.36 16.95
C LEU A 188 26.66 17.03 16.39
N ASP A 189 26.72 15.99 15.55
CA ASP A 189 27.86 15.71 14.70
C ASP A 189 27.52 16.20 13.29
N VAL A 190 28.17 17.28 12.85
CA VAL A 190 27.84 17.98 11.61
C VAL A 190 28.89 17.69 10.53
N ARG A 191 28.46 17.20 9.37
CA ARG A 191 29.29 17.04 8.17
C ARG A 191 28.76 17.91 7.04
N ILE A 192 29.65 18.67 6.41
CA ILE A 192 29.33 19.56 5.28
C ILE A 192 30.26 19.21 4.13
N ASP A 193 29.71 18.58 3.09
CA ASP A 193 30.35 18.41 1.79
C ASP A 193 29.91 19.57 0.89
N TYR A 194 30.82 20.35 0.31
CA TYR A 194 30.45 21.59 -0.40
C TYR A 194 31.36 21.97 -1.57
N ASP A 195 30.78 22.75 -2.49
CA ASP A 195 31.46 23.53 -3.53
C ASP A 195 31.25 25.04 -3.28
N ASP A 196 31.80 25.91 -4.12
CA ASP A 196 31.70 27.36 -4.00
C ASP A 196 30.25 27.88 -3.89
N GLY A 197 30.01 28.83 -2.97
CA GLY A 197 28.78 29.62 -2.94
C GLY A 197 27.67 29.18 -1.97
N ILE A 198 27.90 28.21 -1.08
CA ILE A 198 26.88 27.73 -0.12
C ILE A 198 26.49 28.74 0.98
N SER A 199 27.22 29.85 1.12
CA SER A 199 27.01 30.85 2.18
C SER A 199 25.62 31.48 2.19
N THR A 200 24.96 31.53 1.03
CA THR A 200 23.60 32.07 0.87
C THR A 200 22.50 31.02 0.99
N HIS A 201 22.86 29.74 1.14
CA HIS A 201 21.89 28.66 1.14
C HIS A 201 21.01 28.69 2.42
N PRO A 202 19.67 28.56 2.30
CA PRO A 202 18.76 28.61 3.47
C PRO A 202 19.08 27.60 4.57
N ALA A 203 19.59 26.41 4.21
CA ALA A 203 20.01 25.40 5.19
C ALA A 203 21.16 25.90 6.09
N CYS A 204 22.12 26.67 5.56
CA CYS A 204 23.19 27.26 6.36
C CYS A 204 22.64 28.24 7.40
N ALA A 205 21.67 29.07 7.02
CA ALA A 205 21.01 30.00 7.94
C ALA A 205 20.24 29.30 9.07
N VAL A 206 19.65 28.13 8.80
CA VAL A 206 18.96 27.30 9.81
C VAL A 206 19.95 26.53 10.68
N LEU A 207 21.08 26.11 10.11
CA LEU A 207 22.11 25.33 10.79
C LEU A 207 22.87 26.18 11.83
N LEU A 208 23.34 27.37 11.46
CA LEU A 208 24.25 28.20 12.27
C LEU A 208 23.78 28.48 13.71
N PRO A 209 22.49 28.78 13.99
CA PRO A 209 22.00 28.96 15.36
C PRO A 209 22.24 27.75 16.29
N SER A 210 22.43 26.56 15.74
CA SER A 210 22.66 25.33 16.50
C SER A 210 24.12 25.08 16.87
N VAL A 211 25.06 25.95 16.48
CA VAL A 211 26.52 25.76 16.68
C VAL A 211 26.92 25.44 18.12
N ARG A 212 26.21 25.99 19.11
CA ARG A 212 26.48 25.74 20.54
C ARG A 212 26.24 24.30 20.96
N CYS A 213 25.47 23.58 20.17
CA CYS A 213 25.15 22.17 20.39
C CYS A 213 26.02 21.27 19.51
N TRP A 214 27.00 21.77 18.75
CA TRP A 214 27.83 20.90 17.90
C TRP A 214 28.94 20.28 18.74
N LYS A 215 29.05 18.95 18.67
CA LYS A 215 30.15 18.17 19.24
C LYS A 215 31.32 18.07 18.26
N SER A 216 31.01 17.91 16.98
CA SER A 216 32.01 17.82 15.91
C SER A 216 31.52 18.53 14.65
N LEU A 217 32.48 19.03 13.88
CA LEU A 217 32.27 19.64 12.57
C LEU A 217 33.32 19.10 11.61
N HIS A 218 32.85 18.41 10.56
CA HIS A 218 33.68 17.93 9.47
C HIS A 218 33.29 18.65 8.20
N ILE A 219 34.28 19.16 7.48
CA ILE A 219 34.08 19.98 6.29
C ILE A 219 34.99 19.44 5.18
N THR A 220 34.42 19.25 4.00
CA THR A 220 35.04 18.60 2.84
C THR A 220 34.62 19.37 1.58
N GLY A 221 35.58 19.97 0.87
CA GLY A 221 35.30 20.81 -0.31
C GLY A 221 36.57 21.41 -0.93
N GLU A 222 36.46 21.99 -2.13
CA GLU A 222 37.62 22.45 -2.94
C GLU A 222 38.03 23.92 -2.70
N SER A 223 37.26 24.72 -1.95
CA SER A 223 37.46 26.18 -1.82
C SER A 223 37.54 26.74 -0.39
N VAL A 224 38.17 27.91 -0.24
CA VAL A 224 38.64 28.53 1.02
C VAL A 224 37.60 29.45 1.68
N ASP A 225 36.52 29.86 0.99
CA ASP A 225 35.55 30.81 1.57
C ASP A 225 34.48 30.14 2.45
N LEU A 226 34.90 29.73 3.64
CA LEU A 226 34.04 29.34 4.75
C LEU A 226 33.66 30.55 5.62
N GLY A 227 33.62 31.77 5.06
CA GLY A 227 33.32 33.00 5.80
C GLY A 227 31.99 32.96 6.56
N PHE A 228 31.00 32.19 6.08
CA PHE A 228 29.73 32.00 6.76
C PHE A 228 29.85 31.22 8.09
N LEU A 229 30.93 30.45 8.28
CA LEU A 229 31.26 29.78 9.55
C LEU A 229 32.12 30.65 10.47
N SER A 230 32.47 31.89 10.07
CA SER A 230 33.15 32.82 10.98
C SER A 230 32.45 33.02 12.33
N PRO A 231 31.10 32.98 12.45
CA PRO A 231 30.42 33.05 13.75
C PRO A 231 30.65 31.81 14.64
N CYS A 232 31.10 30.72 14.04
CA CYS A 232 31.41 29.47 14.74
C CYS A 232 32.81 29.47 15.38
N ARG A 233 33.66 30.46 15.07
CA ARG A 233 35.03 30.57 15.63
C ARG A 233 34.96 30.72 17.16
N GLY A 234 35.47 29.72 17.89
CA GLY A 234 35.51 29.69 19.36
C GLY A 234 34.46 28.81 20.05
N PHE A 235 33.60 28.12 19.28
CA PHE A 235 32.69 27.09 19.81
C PHE A 235 33.23 25.66 19.70
N PHE A 236 34.40 25.49 19.08
CA PHE A 236 35.13 24.24 18.90
C PHE A 236 36.54 24.39 19.47
#